data_AF-X1DZI2-F1
#
_entry.id   AF-X1DZI2-F1
#
_cell.length_a   1.000
_cell.length_b   1.000
_cell.length_c   1.000
_cell.angle_alpha   90.00
_cell.angle_beta   90.00
_cell.angle_gamma   90.00
#
_symmetry.space_group_name_H-M   'P 1'
#
loop_
_entity.id
_entity.type
_entity.pdbx_description
1 polymer ?
#
loop_
_entity_poly.entity_id
_entity_poly.type
_entity_poly.pdbx_seq_one_letter_code
_entity_poly.pdbx_strand_id
1 'polypeptide(L)'
;MPRGAKTINKLASLAGSLGHNRVMVVSSFGEGPIELRFLAVTNGWRWLDARVELGEIKLQRDLGQKVKLERVRVYAEGQKAQNLANFLGELLGLPTSSELPDTGAVVVITSDNQ
;
A
#
# COMPACT_ATOMS: atom_id res chain seq x y z
N MET A 1 1.62 -6.13 -12.60
CA MET A 1 0.91 -6.14 -13.90
C MET A 1 1.26 -4.86 -14.65
N PRO A 2 1.94 -4.91 -15.80
CA PRO A 2 2.19 -3.70 -16.59
C PRO A 2 0.85 -3.11 -17.05
N ARG A 3 0.67 -1.81 -16.85
CA ARG A 3 -0.54 -1.08 -17.20
C ARG A 3 -0.50 -0.81 -18.72
N GLY A 4 -0.84 -1.81 -19.53
CA GLY A 4 -1.48 -1.52 -20.82
C GLY A 4 -2.73 -0.68 -20.57
N ALA A 5 -3.23 0.08 -21.55
CA ALA A 5 -4.39 0.99 -21.40
C ALA A 5 -5.68 0.26 -20.94
N LYS A 6 -5.72 -0.13 -19.66
CA LYS A 6 -6.82 -0.80 -18.99
C LYS A 6 -7.59 0.26 -18.24
N THR A 7 -8.87 0.40 -18.59
CA THR A 7 -9.81 1.24 -17.86
C THR A 7 -9.95 0.74 -16.42
N ILE A 8 -10.42 1.62 -15.52
CA ILE A 8 -10.71 1.24 -14.13
C ILE A 8 -11.69 0.06 -14.07
N ASN A 9 -12.69 0.03 -14.95
CA ASN A 9 -13.61 -1.10 -15.10
C ASN A 9 -12.86 -2.42 -15.34
N LYS A 10 -11.91 -2.45 -16.28
CA LYS A 10 -11.12 -3.66 -16.58
C LYS A 10 -10.25 -4.09 -15.41
N LEU A 11 -9.69 -3.14 -14.65
CA LEU A 11 -8.91 -3.44 -13.44
C LEU A 11 -9.79 -4.04 -12.34
N ALA A 12 -10.96 -3.45 -12.11
CA ALA A 12 -11.92 -3.94 -11.12
C ALA A 12 -12.43 -5.34 -11.45
N SER A 13 -12.83 -5.58 -12.71
CA SER A 13 -13.26 -6.90 -13.17
C SER A 13 -12.16 -7.95 -13.02
N LEU A 14 -10.91 -7.61 -13.37
CA LEU A 14 -9.79 -8.51 -13.21
C LEU A 14 -9.53 -8.82 -11.72
N ALA A 15 -9.50 -7.81 -10.87
CA ALA A 15 -9.31 -8.00 -9.44
C ALA A 15 -10.39 -8.90 -8.83
N GLY A 16 -11.66 -8.68 -9.18
CA GLY A 16 -12.77 -9.54 -8.78
C GLY A 16 -12.60 -10.99 -9.25
N SER A 17 -12.19 -11.20 -10.51
CA SER A 17 -11.95 -12.56 -11.05
C SER A 17 -10.81 -13.31 -10.33
N LEU A 18 -9.88 -12.59 -9.71
CA LEU A 18 -8.76 -13.13 -8.93
C LEU A 18 -9.10 -13.27 -7.43
N GLY A 19 -10.33 -12.98 -7.03
CA GLY A 19 -10.75 -13.02 -5.63
C GLY A 19 -10.22 -11.87 -4.77
N HIS A 20 -9.69 -10.81 -5.38
CA HIS A 20 -9.27 -9.62 -4.65
C HIS A 20 -10.45 -8.67 -4.43
N ASN A 21 -10.53 -8.08 -3.24
CA ASN A 21 -11.58 -7.14 -2.83
C ASN A 21 -11.12 -5.66 -2.86
N ARG A 22 -9.84 -5.44 -3.16
CA ARG A 22 -9.17 -4.14 -3.22
C ARG A 22 -8.15 -4.08 -4.36
N VAL A 23 -7.92 -2.87 -4.87
CA VAL A 23 -6.86 -2.58 -5.85
C VAL A 23 -6.12 -1.33 -5.41
N MET A 24 -4.79 -1.40 -5.34
CA MET A 24 -3.93 -0.23 -5.23
C MET A 24 -3.48 0.20 -6.63
N VAL A 25 -3.71 1.48 -6.95
CA VAL A 25 -3.28 2.12 -8.18
C VAL A 25 -2.12 3.04 -7.85
N VAL A 26 -0.96 2.75 -8.45
CA VAL A 26 0.21 3.61 -8.38
C VAL A 26 0.17 4.56 -9.59
N SER A 27 0.05 5.85 -9.33
CA SER A 27 0.15 6.90 -10.34
C SER A 27 1.59 7.38 -10.41
N SER A 28 2.08 7.60 -11.63
CA SER A 28 3.43 8.09 -11.89
C SER A 28 3.37 9.36 -12.73
N PHE A 29 4.31 10.26 -12.48
CA PHE A 29 4.53 11.46 -13.28
C PHE A 29 6.03 11.65 -13.47
N GLY A 30 6.46 11.91 -14.70
CA GLY A 30 7.88 11.92 -15.04
C GLY A 30 8.52 10.54 -14.77
N GLU A 31 9.61 10.53 -14.00
CA GLU A 31 10.42 9.34 -13.75
C GLU A 31 9.97 8.51 -12.53
N GLY A 32 9.00 9.00 -11.76
CA GLY A 32 8.69 8.44 -10.45
C GLY A 32 7.20 8.18 -10.19
N PRO A 33 6.88 7.25 -9.27
CA PRO A 33 5.56 7.20 -8.65
C PRO A 33 5.36 8.43 -7.75
N ILE A 34 4.17 9.02 -7.80
CA ILE A 34 3.84 10.24 -7.04
C ILE A 34 2.64 10.06 -6.11
N GLU A 35 1.82 9.03 -6.34
CA GLU A 35 0.57 8.87 -5.61
C GLU A 35 0.10 7.42 -5.60
N LEU A 36 -0.48 7.03 -4.47
CA LEU A 36 -1.27 5.81 -4.32
C LEU A 36 -2.74 6.15 -4.12
N ARG A 37 -3.61 5.52 -4.92
CA ARG A 37 -5.06 5.55 -4.75
C ARG A 37 -5.62 4.14 -4.66
N PHE A 38 -6.77 4.00 -4.02
CA PHE A 38 -7.31 2.69 -3.69
C PHE A 38 -8.75 2.52 -4.20
N LEU A 39 -9.05 1.34 -4.74
CA LEU A 39 -10.38 0.94 -5.20
C LEU A 39 -10.90 -0.20 -4.33
N ALA A 40 -12.18 -0.14 -3.97
CA ALA A 40 -12.92 -1.31 -3.49
C ALA A 40 -13.63 -1.99 -4.67
N VAL A 41 -13.66 -3.32 -4.71
CA VAL A 41 -14.23 -4.10 -5.85
C VAL A 41 -15.30 -5.13 -5.44
N THR A 42 -15.83 -5.06 -4.22
CA THR A 42 -16.71 -6.10 -3.65
C THR A 42 -18.11 -6.21 -4.28
N ASN A 43 -18.61 -5.18 -4.97
CA ASN A 43 -19.93 -5.14 -5.63
C ASN A 43 -19.95 -4.00 -6.66
N GLY A 44 -19.23 -4.17 -7.78
CA GLY A 44 -18.83 -3.06 -8.64
C GLY A 44 -17.56 -2.40 -8.10
N TRP A 45 -17.26 -1.16 -8.51
CA TRP A 45 -16.07 -0.45 -8.01
C TRP A 45 -16.37 0.96 -7.53
N ARG A 46 -15.62 1.38 -6.52
CA ARG A 46 -15.58 2.77 -6.06
C ARG A 46 -14.18 3.14 -5.62
N TRP A 47 -13.82 4.40 -5.81
CA TRP A 47 -12.65 4.98 -5.14
C TRP A 47 -12.90 5.00 -3.64
N LEU A 48 -11.87 4.61 -2.88
CA LEU A 48 -11.83 4.84 -1.45
C LEU A 48 -11.39 6.28 -1.19
N ASP A 49 -11.89 6.86 -0.10
CA ASP A 49 -11.47 8.18 0.37
C ASP A 49 -10.13 8.07 1.11
N ALA A 50 -9.12 7.60 0.36
CA ALA A 50 -7.76 7.40 0.84
C ALA A 50 -6.81 7.74 -0.31
N ARG A 51 -5.88 8.65 -0.03
CA ARG A 51 -4.89 9.16 -0.96
C ARG A 51 -3.57 9.27 -0.22
N VAL A 52 -2.52 8.65 -0.77
CA VAL A 52 -1.16 8.78 -0.23
C VAL A 52 -0.33 9.46 -1.29
N GLU A 53 0.17 10.65 -0.97
CA GLU A 53 1.14 11.35 -1.80
C GLU A 53 2.53 10.80 -1.47
N LEU A 54 3.33 10.55 -2.51
CA LEU A 54 4.67 10.02 -2.37
C LEU A 54 5.67 11.16 -2.54
N GLY A 55 6.44 11.43 -1.49
CA GLY A 55 7.51 12.42 -1.50
C GLY A 55 8.82 11.82 -2.00
N GLU A 56 9.62 11.29 -1.07
CA GLU A 56 10.89 10.64 -1.40
C GLU A 56 10.71 9.12 -1.51
N ILE A 57 11.21 8.53 -2.58
CA ILE A 57 11.15 7.08 -2.81
C ILE A 57 12.56 6.54 -3.00
N LYS A 58 12.98 5.69 -2.07
CA LYS A 58 14.23 4.93 -2.16
C LYS A 58 13.90 3.45 -2.23
N LEU A 59 14.33 2.80 -3.29
CA LEU A 59 14.14 1.36 -3.46
C LEU A 59 15.33 0.62 -2.83
N GLN A 60 15.12 -0.63 -2.42
CA GLN A 60 16.19 -1.44 -1.83
C GLN A 60 17.44 -1.53 -2.72
N ARG A 61 17.25 -1.59 -4.05
CA ARG A 61 18.35 -1.59 -5.01
C ARG A 61 19.18 -0.30 -4.98
N ASP A 62 18.55 0.84 -4.70
CA ASP A 62 19.21 2.13 -4.61
C ASP A 62 20.05 2.21 -3.32
N LEU A 63 19.69 1.40 -2.32
CA LEU A 63 20.41 1.22 -1.06
C LEU A 63 21.44 0.08 -1.12
N GLY A 64 21.66 -0.55 -2.27
CA GLY A 64 22.54 -1.71 -2.42
C GLY A 64 22.06 -2.98 -1.73
N GLN A 65 20.80 -3.00 -1.24
CA GLN A 65 20.21 -4.13 -0.54
C GLN A 65 19.53 -5.10 -1.53
N LYS A 66 19.74 -6.40 -1.33
CA LYS A 66 19.11 -7.49 -2.12
C LYS A 66 18.27 -8.45 -1.26
N VAL A 67 17.94 -8.04 -0.04
CA VAL A 67 17.27 -8.91 0.93
C VAL A 67 15.80 -9.08 0.55
N LYS A 68 15.38 -10.33 0.37
CA LYS A 68 13.97 -10.67 0.26
C LYS A 68 13.32 -10.47 1.63
N LEU A 69 12.34 -9.58 1.71
CA LEU A 69 11.63 -9.31 2.96
C LEU A 69 10.69 -10.48 3.26
N GLU A 70 10.99 -11.22 4.31
CA GLU A 70 10.11 -12.24 4.87
C GLU A 70 9.39 -11.69 6.11
N ARG A 71 8.16 -12.17 6.35
CA ARG A 71 7.36 -11.84 7.55
C ARG A 71 7.14 -10.32 7.74
N VAL A 72 6.75 -9.63 6.67
CA VAL A 72 6.45 -8.19 6.73
C VAL A 72 5.28 -7.93 7.68
N ARG A 73 5.42 -6.93 8.56
CA ARG A 73 4.34 -6.43 9.43
C ARG A 73 4.14 -4.94 9.26
N VAL A 74 2.95 -4.44 9.59
CA VAL A 74 2.69 -3.00 9.66
C VAL A 74 2.74 -2.57 11.13
N TYR A 75 3.61 -1.62 11.45
CA TYR A 75 3.74 -1.03 12.78
C TYR A 75 3.21 0.40 12.76
N ALA A 76 2.37 0.74 13.74
CA ALA A 76 1.86 2.09 13.94
C ALA A 76 2.53 2.73 15.15
N GLU A 77 3.22 3.86 14.95
CA GLU A 77 3.75 4.66 16.03
C GLU A 77 2.66 5.61 16.55
N GLY A 78 1.92 5.14 17.56
CA GLY A 78 0.89 5.90 18.24
C GLY A 78 -0.50 5.83 17.60
N GLN A 79 -1.49 6.39 18.32
CA GLN A 79 -2.90 6.22 17.99
C GLN A 79 -3.32 6.90 16.68
N LYS A 80 -2.68 8.04 16.33
CA LYS A 80 -2.96 8.77 15.09
C LYS A 80 -2.57 7.95 13.84
N ALA A 81 -1.47 7.18 13.92
CA ALA A 81 -0.99 6.32 12.83
C ALA A 81 -1.79 5.01 12.70
N GLN A 82 -2.49 4.59 13.76
CA GLN A 82 -3.16 3.29 13.84
C GLN A 82 -4.24 3.09 12.75
N ASN A 83 -5.00 4.14 12.42
CA ASN A 83 -6.06 4.04 11.40
C ASN A 83 -5.47 3.74 10.01
N LEU A 84 -4.38 4.41 9.64
CA LEU A 84 -3.70 4.16 8.37
C LEU A 84 -3.00 2.79 8.38
N ALA A 85 -2.46 2.36 9.51
CA ALA A 85 -1.87 1.03 9.67
C ALA A 85 -2.87 -0.09 9.46
N ASN A 86 -4.05 0.01 10.08
CA ASN A 86 -5.13 -0.95 9.90
C ASN A 86 -5.58 -1.00 8.44
N PHE A 87 -5.75 0.17 7.82
CA PHE A 87 -6.10 0.26 6.41
C PHE A 87 -5.08 -0.43 5.49
N LEU A 88 -3.78 -0.14 5.66
CA LEU A 88 -2.73 -0.75 4.85
C LEU A 88 -2.53 -2.24 5.16
N GLY A 89 -2.69 -2.64 6.42
CA GLY A 89 -2.67 -4.03 6.84
C GLY A 89 -3.74 -4.86 6.15
N GLU A 90 -5.00 -4.40 6.18
CA GLU A 90 -6.11 -5.04 5.48
C GLU A 90 -5.89 -5.08 3.96
N LEU A 91 -5.42 -3.97 3.39
CA LEU A 91 -5.18 -3.85 1.95
C LEU A 91 -4.11 -4.82 1.45
N LEU A 92 -3.02 -4.95 2.20
CA LEU A 92 -1.85 -5.75 1.81
C LEU A 92 -1.92 -7.19 2.34
N GLY A 93 -2.94 -7.52 3.15
CA GLY A 93 -3.02 -8.80 3.85
C GLY A 93 -1.89 -8.98 4.87
N LEU A 94 -1.43 -7.88 5.47
CA LEU A 94 -0.32 -7.86 6.43
C LEU A 94 -0.85 -7.70 7.85
N PRO A 95 -0.27 -8.40 8.84
CA PRO A 95 -0.61 -8.19 10.24
C PRO A 95 -0.19 -6.81 10.71
N THR A 96 -1.03 -6.16 11.50
CA THR A 96 -0.73 -4.91 12.19
C THR A 96 -0.28 -5.18 13.62
N SER A 97 0.68 -4.39 14.10
CA SER A 97 1.23 -4.47 15.45
C SER A 97 1.35 -3.07 16.05
N SER A 98 1.02 -2.94 17.32
CA SER A 98 1.33 -1.75 18.13
C SER A 98 2.75 -1.77 18.69
N GLU A 99 3.48 -2.88 18.51
CA GLU A 99 4.85 -3.06 18.95
C GLU A 99 5.77 -3.25 17.74
N LEU A 100 6.92 -2.58 17.76
CA LEU A 100 7.95 -2.78 16.74
C LEU A 100 8.54 -4.18 16.92
N PRO A 101 8.48 -5.06 15.89
CA PRO A 101 9.00 -6.41 16.03
C PRO A 101 10.54 -6.42 16.07
N ASP A 102 11.09 -7.29 16.92
CA ASP A 102 12.55 -7.45 17.10
C ASP A 102 13.27 -7.96 15.84
N THR A 103 12.54 -8.60 14.93
CA THR A 103 13.09 -9.20 13.71
C THR A 103 12.11 -9.11 12.54
N GLY A 104 12.65 -9.12 11.32
CA GLY A 104 11.88 -9.10 10.08
C GLY A 104 11.74 -7.70 9.47
N ALA A 105 10.92 -7.60 8.44
CA ALA A 105 10.67 -6.35 7.74
C ALA A 105 9.41 -5.66 8.27
N VAL A 106 9.45 -4.34 8.33
CA VAL A 106 8.35 -3.55 8.91
C VAL A 106 8.00 -2.39 8.01
N VAL A 107 6.71 -2.20 7.79
CA VAL A 107 6.15 -0.93 7.31
C VAL A 107 5.89 -0.09 8.55
N VAL A 108 6.71 0.94 8.76
CA VAL A 108 6.56 1.86 9.88
C VAL A 108 5.66 3.01 9.43
N ILE A 109 4.61 3.26 10.19
CA ILE A 109 3.70 4.39 10.00
C ILE A 109 3.80 5.28 11.22
N THR A 110 4.24 6.50 10.99
CA THR A 110 4.36 7.51 12.02
C THR A 110 3.33 8.61 11.76
N SER A 111 3.10 9.45 12.76
CA SER A 111 2.31 10.67 12.61
C SER A 111 3.09 11.84 13.16
N ASP A 112 3.17 12.92 12.40
CA ASP A 112 3.72 14.15 12.94
C ASP A 112 2.79 14.72 14.03
N ASN A 113 3.40 15.23 15.10
CA ASN A 113 2.71 15.87 16.22
C ASN A 113 2.32 17.32 15.93
N GLN A 114 2.10 17.69 14.67
CA GLN A 114 1.51 19.00 14.37
C GLN A 114 0.04 19.06 14.80
#